data_AF-A0A932ZIJ4-F1
#
_entry.id   AF-A0A932ZIJ4-F1
#
_cell.length_a   1.000
_cell.length_b   1.000
_cell.length_c   1.000
_cell.angle_alpha   90.00
_cell.angle_beta   90.00
_cell.angle_gamma   90.00
#
_symmetry.space_group_name_H-M   'P 1'
#
loop_
_entity.id
_entity.type
_entity.pdbx_description
1 polymer ?
#
loop_
_entity_poly.entity_id
_entity_poly.type
_entity_poly.pdbx_seq_one_letter_code
_entity_poly.pdbx_strand_id
1 'polypeptide(L)'
;MNQKGMSALVLVIIMMVLVLYMGVGTGLITESSNDVSGLLQTERSLYLAEAGVNATTYRLKSNWSNWTNAALFPTQSFAGGSFEPTVTDDDDGDGNTSVDSNNKLVVTVKGIAGDAKRYVRAVVSRYHPALSSALCTTENIETSGSATINGDTCEGISSVPSIDTAAAIDQAKANTDNGYSARTDRNYFRGDFPPQKPDSLNGVIYIDTYADGSPANANLSGNIETTSADPAILVVMGNLSLSGGVSFRGLIYTSGTVSQDTSVEGSVTIEGAIISTTNVSLAGSMELTFSAAAVNNEFITSLLLNDDIPTIVQWSEYFP
;
A
#
# COMPACT_ATOMS: atom_id res chain seq x y z
N MET A 1 28.81 -18.91 -83.77
CA MET A 1 28.15 -18.16 -82.67
C MET A 1 29.08 -17.03 -82.24
N ASN A 2 28.65 -15.78 -82.36
CA ASN A 2 29.45 -14.62 -82.00
C ASN A 2 29.63 -14.57 -80.47
N GLN A 3 30.86 -14.72 -79.98
CA GLN A 3 31.20 -14.64 -78.54
C GLN A 3 30.70 -13.33 -77.89
N LYS A 4 30.61 -12.23 -78.66
CA LYS A 4 30.06 -10.95 -78.23
C LYS A 4 28.56 -10.98 -77.87
N GLY A 5 27.79 -11.91 -78.43
CA GLY A 5 26.37 -12.06 -78.11
C GLY A 5 26.12 -12.81 -76.79
N MET A 6 27.02 -13.74 -76.44
CA MET A 6 26.89 -14.53 -75.20
C MET A 6 27.19 -13.69 -73.95
N SER A 7 28.16 -12.78 -73.99
CA SER A 7 28.48 -11.92 -72.84
C SER A 7 27.33 -10.97 -72.48
N ALA A 8 26.67 -10.38 -73.48
CA ALA A 8 25.50 -9.53 -73.26
C ALA A 8 24.34 -10.31 -72.63
N LEU A 9 24.09 -11.53 -73.11
CA LEU A 9 23.03 -12.39 -72.58
C LEU A 9 23.31 -12.82 -71.12
N VAL A 10 24.55 -13.18 -70.80
CA VAL A 10 24.95 -13.52 -69.42
C VAL A 10 24.76 -12.32 -68.49
N LEU A 11 25.12 -11.11 -68.92
CA LEU A 11 24.95 -9.90 -68.12
C LEU A 11 23.46 -9.60 -67.87
N VAL A 12 22.60 -9.74 -68.87
CA VAL A 12 21.15 -9.57 -68.71
C VAL A 12 20.58 -10.60 -67.72
N ILE A 13 21.00 -11.86 -67.81
CA ILE A 13 20.56 -12.91 -66.88
C ILE A 13 21.00 -12.58 -65.44
N ILE A 14 22.27 -12.19 -65.24
CA ILE A 14 22.78 -11.79 -63.92
C ILE A 14 21.97 -10.60 -63.38
N MET A 15 21.70 -9.59 -64.22
CA MET A 15 20.93 -8.42 -63.81
C MET A 15 19.49 -8.77 -63.45
N MET A 16 18.82 -9.64 -64.21
CA MET A 16 17.47 -10.14 -63.86
C MET A 16 17.46 -10.90 -62.53
N VAL A 17 18.46 -11.76 -62.30
CA VAL A 17 18.60 -12.50 -61.05
C VAL A 17 18.84 -11.55 -59.87
N LEU A 18 19.66 -10.51 -60.04
CA LEU A 18 19.87 -9.48 -59.01
C LEU A 18 18.59 -8.71 -58.68
N VAL A 19 17.80 -8.33 -59.69
CA VAL A 19 16.49 -7.67 -59.47
C VAL A 19 15.53 -8.60 -58.73
N LEU A 20 15.51 -9.89 -59.07
CA LEU A 20 14.70 -10.87 -58.35
C LEU A 20 15.14 -10.99 -56.87
N TYR A 21 16.44 -11.08 -56.60
CA TYR A 21 16.95 -11.11 -55.22
C TYR A 21 16.63 -9.84 -54.44
N MET A 22 16.70 -8.66 -55.08
CA MET A 22 16.29 -7.41 -54.45
C MET A 22 14.79 -7.42 -54.12
N GLY A 23 13.94 -7.90 -55.02
CA GLY A 23 12.50 -8.02 -54.77
C GLY A 23 12.16 -8.94 -53.59
N VAL A 24 12.78 -10.12 -53.54
CA VAL A 24 12.62 -11.05 -52.41
C VAL A 24 13.17 -10.46 -51.11
N GLY A 25 14.34 -9.81 -51.16
CA GLY A 25 14.97 -9.18 -50.01
C GLY A 25 14.12 -8.06 -49.41
N THR A 26 13.56 -7.17 -50.25
CA THR A 26 12.64 -6.12 -49.79
C THR A 26 11.35 -6.70 -49.20
N GLY A 27 10.83 -7.79 -49.78
CA GLY A 27 9.67 -8.52 -49.24
C GLY A 27 9.91 -9.01 -47.81
N LEU A 28 11.01 -9.73 -47.58
CA LEU A 28 11.40 -10.26 -46.26
C LEU A 28 11.64 -9.16 -45.22
N ILE A 29 12.29 -8.05 -45.62
CA ILE A 29 12.51 -6.91 -44.73
C ILE A 29 11.18 -6.25 -44.36
N THR A 30 10.25 -6.13 -45.31
CA THR A 30 8.93 -5.52 -45.05
C THR A 30 8.10 -6.39 -44.10
N GLU A 31 8.07 -7.70 -44.31
CA GLU A 31 7.41 -8.66 -43.42
C GLU A 31 8.02 -8.62 -42.01
N SER A 32 9.34 -8.71 -41.90
CA SER A 32 10.03 -8.60 -40.61
C SER A 32 9.81 -7.24 -39.93
N SER A 33 9.78 -6.14 -40.68
CA SER A 33 9.50 -4.81 -40.14
C SER A 33 8.07 -4.70 -39.62
N ASN A 34 7.10 -5.34 -40.27
CA ASN A 34 5.72 -5.36 -39.82
C ASN A 34 5.58 -6.19 -38.53
N ASP A 35 6.24 -7.35 -38.45
CA ASP A 35 6.23 -8.19 -37.25
C ASP A 35 6.87 -7.47 -36.05
N VAL A 36 8.04 -6.86 -36.26
CA VAL A 36 8.72 -6.08 -35.22
C VAL A 36 7.90 -4.86 -34.80
N SER A 37 7.28 -4.16 -35.76
CA SER A 37 6.37 -3.04 -35.46
C SER A 37 5.17 -3.50 -34.64
N GLY A 38 4.57 -4.66 -34.97
CA GLY A 38 3.46 -5.24 -34.21
C GLY A 38 3.84 -5.62 -32.78
N LEU A 39 5.02 -6.22 -32.59
CA LEU A 39 5.55 -6.54 -31.25
C LEU A 39 5.79 -5.26 -30.43
N LEU A 40 6.44 -4.25 -31.02
CA LEU A 40 6.67 -2.96 -30.36
C LEU A 40 5.36 -2.25 -29.99
N GLN A 41 4.36 -2.28 -30.87
CA GLN A 41 3.03 -1.73 -30.57
C GLN A 41 2.36 -2.48 -29.42
N THR A 42 2.48 -3.80 -29.39
CA THR A 42 1.93 -4.65 -28.32
C THR A 42 2.58 -4.32 -26.98
N GLU A 43 3.90 -4.25 -26.91
CA GLU A 43 4.65 -3.88 -25.71
C GLU A 43 4.30 -2.44 -25.25
N ARG A 44 4.22 -1.50 -26.19
CA ARG A 44 3.80 -0.12 -25.89
C ARG A 44 2.37 -0.05 -25.34
N SER A 45 1.46 -0.86 -25.87
CA SER A 45 0.08 -0.91 -25.35
C SER A 45 0.01 -1.49 -23.93
N LEU A 46 0.90 -2.42 -23.55
CA LEU A 46 1.03 -2.88 -22.17
C LEU A 46 1.54 -1.76 -21.24
N TYR A 47 2.61 -1.05 -21.62
CA TYR A 47 3.12 0.09 -20.85
C TYR A 47 2.07 1.21 -20.68
N LEU A 48 1.24 1.45 -21.70
CA LEU A 48 0.13 2.39 -21.61
C LEU A 48 -0.94 1.94 -20.62
N ALA A 49 -1.25 0.63 -20.59
CA ALA A 49 -2.17 0.08 -19.62
C ALA A 49 -1.63 0.22 -18.19
N GLU A 50 -0.36 -0.10 -17.94
CA GLU A 50 0.31 0.08 -16.64
C GLU A 50 0.35 1.56 -16.22
N ALA A 51 0.68 2.47 -17.14
CA ALA A 51 0.63 3.90 -16.88
C ALA A 51 -0.78 4.37 -16.51
N GLY A 52 -1.80 3.83 -17.19
CA GLY A 52 -3.18 4.14 -16.89
C GLY A 52 -3.64 3.58 -15.54
N VAL A 53 -3.14 2.42 -15.10
CA VAL A 53 -3.40 1.90 -13.74
C VAL A 53 -2.86 2.90 -12.72
N ASN A 54 -1.59 3.28 -12.83
CA ASN A 54 -0.97 4.24 -11.91
C ASN A 54 -1.69 5.60 -11.91
N ALA A 55 -2.07 6.11 -13.08
CA ALA A 55 -2.81 7.36 -13.19
C ALA A 55 -4.22 7.28 -12.57
N THR A 56 -4.89 6.13 -12.69
CA THR A 56 -6.22 5.89 -12.10
C THR A 56 -6.13 5.76 -10.60
N THR A 57 -5.17 4.98 -10.10
CA THR A 57 -4.84 4.85 -8.69
C THR A 57 -4.55 6.21 -8.05
N TYR A 58 -3.77 7.07 -8.71
CA TYR A 58 -3.53 8.43 -8.24
C TYR A 58 -4.81 9.28 -8.18
N ARG A 59 -5.74 9.13 -9.13
CA ARG A 59 -7.02 9.85 -9.10
C ARG A 59 -7.97 9.36 -8.02
N LEU A 60 -7.89 8.07 -7.67
CA LEU A 60 -8.69 7.50 -6.58
C LEU A 60 -8.35 8.13 -5.22
N LYS A 61 -7.15 8.72 -5.05
CA LYS A 61 -6.77 9.55 -3.89
C LYS A 61 -7.87 10.51 -3.44
N SER A 62 -8.37 11.30 -4.39
CA SER A 62 -9.35 12.36 -4.11
C SER A 62 -10.78 11.98 -4.48
N ASN A 63 -10.97 10.82 -5.10
CA ASN A 63 -12.25 10.42 -5.69
C ASN A 63 -12.71 9.03 -5.24
N TRP A 64 -12.16 8.48 -4.14
CA TRP A 64 -12.53 7.16 -3.63
C TRP A 64 -14.04 7.04 -3.48
N SER A 65 -14.71 7.96 -2.80
CA SER A 65 -16.18 7.93 -2.62
C SER A 65 -16.99 8.13 -3.91
N ASN A 66 -16.36 8.53 -5.02
CA ASN A 66 -17.00 8.78 -6.31
C ASN A 66 -16.43 7.87 -7.42
N TRP A 67 -15.88 6.71 -7.06
CA TRP A 67 -15.21 5.81 -8.00
C TRP A 67 -16.14 5.33 -9.14
N THR A 68 -17.45 5.30 -8.92
CA THR A 68 -18.47 4.94 -9.94
C THR A 68 -18.63 6.00 -11.02
N ASN A 69 -18.16 7.23 -10.81
CA ASN A 69 -18.25 8.31 -11.79
C ASN A 69 -17.13 8.21 -12.84
N ALA A 70 -17.43 7.55 -13.96
CA ALA A 70 -16.50 7.36 -15.08
C ALA A 70 -15.90 8.67 -15.63
N ALA A 71 -16.56 9.83 -15.46
CA ALA A 71 -16.00 11.11 -15.91
C ALA A 71 -14.74 11.53 -15.13
N LEU A 72 -14.52 10.97 -13.93
CA LEU A 72 -13.31 11.20 -13.12
C LEU A 72 -12.11 10.40 -13.63
N PHE A 73 -12.35 9.37 -14.44
CA PHE A 73 -11.35 8.46 -15.01
C PHE A 73 -11.43 8.48 -16.55
N PRO A 74 -11.21 9.64 -17.19
CA PRO A 74 -11.34 9.75 -18.64
C PRO A 74 -10.20 9.01 -19.36
N THR A 75 -10.48 8.60 -20.59
CA THR A 75 -9.46 8.20 -21.56
C THR A 75 -8.40 9.29 -21.71
N GLN A 76 -7.13 8.92 -21.66
CA GLN A 76 -6.01 9.86 -21.78
C GLN A 76 -5.03 9.40 -22.85
N SER A 77 -4.52 10.35 -23.60
CA SER A 77 -3.43 10.12 -24.55
C SER A 77 -2.08 10.32 -23.85
N PHE A 78 -1.19 9.35 -23.97
CA PHE A 78 0.15 9.39 -23.38
C PHE A 78 1.14 8.68 -24.31
N ALA A 79 2.36 9.20 -24.39
CA ALA A 79 3.47 8.58 -25.12
C ALA A 79 3.06 7.97 -26.48
N GLY A 80 2.32 8.70 -27.32
CA GLY A 80 1.89 8.28 -28.68
C GLY A 80 0.86 7.14 -28.76
N GLY A 81 0.16 6.85 -27.67
CA GLY A 81 -1.05 6.02 -27.66
C GLY A 81 -2.06 6.58 -26.67
N SER A 82 -2.99 5.75 -26.19
CA SER A 82 -3.95 6.10 -25.16
C SER A 82 -4.21 4.96 -24.18
N PHE A 83 -4.83 5.27 -23.05
CA PHE A 83 -5.37 4.28 -22.13
C PHE A 83 -6.79 4.64 -21.71
N GLU A 84 -7.61 3.61 -21.52
CA GLU A 84 -9.03 3.68 -21.16
C GLU A 84 -9.22 2.93 -19.82
N PRO A 85 -9.28 3.64 -18.68
CA PRO A 85 -9.48 3.00 -17.39
C PRO A 85 -10.96 2.75 -17.09
N THR A 86 -11.24 1.71 -16.33
CA THR A 86 -12.55 1.39 -15.76
C THR A 86 -12.33 0.95 -14.32
N VAL A 87 -13.13 1.50 -13.40
CA VAL A 87 -13.08 1.16 -11.98
C VAL A 87 -14.38 0.46 -11.61
N THR A 88 -14.26 -0.72 -11.02
CA THR A 88 -15.38 -1.51 -10.51
C THR A 88 -15.14 -1.92 -9.07
N ASP A 89 -16.19 -2.32 -8.40
CA ASP A 89 -16.12 -3.03 -7.12
C ASP A 89 -15.33 -4.36 -7.25
N ASP A 90 -14.73 -4.84 -6.17
CA ASP A 90 -13.92 -6.07 -6.16
C ASP A 90 -14.72 -7.38 -5.95
N ASP A 91 -16.05 -7.28 -5.88
CA ASP A 91 -17.00 -8.37 -5.67
C ASP A 91 -16.69 -9.14 -4.38
N ASP A 92 -16.96 -8.49 -3.25
CA ASP A 92 -16.80 -9.04 -1.90
C ASP A 92 -17.95 -9.97 -1.47
N GLY A 93 -18.90 -10.22 -2.38
CA GLY A 93 -20.07 -11.08 -2.16
C GLY A 93 -21.26 -10.38 -1.49
N ASP A 94 -21.24 -9.06 -1.29
CA ASP A 94 -22.37 -8.30 -0.73
C ASP A 94 -23.48 -8.00 -1.77
N GLY A 95 -23.20 -8.23 -3.06
CA GLY A 95 -24.12 -8.02 -4.17
C GLY A 95 -24.38 -6.56 -4.54
N ASN A 96 -23.60 -5.62 -3.99
CA ASN A 96 -23.74 -4.18 -4.19
C ASN A 96 -22.53 -3.61 -4.91
N THR A 97 -22.62 -3.54 -6.24
CA THR A 97 -21.56 -2.98 -7.10
C THR A 97 -21.38 -1.46 -7.00
N SER A 98 -21.86 -0.82 -5.94
CA SER A 98 -21.75 0.64 -5.72
C SER A 98 -21.31 0.98 -4.30
N VAL A 99 -21.15 -0.01 -3.43
CA VAL A 99 -20.59 0.15 -2.09
C VAL A 99 -19.51 -0.90 -1.96
N ASP A 100 -18.32 -0.45 -1.63
CA ASP A 100 -17.18 -1.32 -1.40
C ASP A 100 -16.94 -1.33 0.11
N SER A 101 -17.38 -2.40 0.77
CA SER A 101 -17.34 -2.54 2.22
C SER A 101 -15.93 -2.87 2.72
N ASN A 102 -15.13 -3.52 1.88
CA ASN A 102 -13.77 -3.97 2.20
C ASN A 102 -12.69 -2.93 1.82
N ASN A 103 -13.10 -1.83 1.18
CA ASN A 103 -12.26 -0.74 0.68
C ASN A 103 -11.23 -1.18 -0.38
N LYS A 104 -11.61 -2.08 -1.28
CA LYS A 104 -10.85 -2.46 -2.46
C LYS A 104 -11.68 -2.29 -3.74
N LEU A 105 -11.01 -1.79 -4.76
CA LEU A 105 -11.57 -1.59 -6.09
C LEU A 105 -10.74 -2.34 -7.13
N VAL A 106 -11.41 -2.78 -8.19
CA VAL A 106 -10.76 -3.36 -9.37
C VAL A 106 -10.61 -2.27 -10.43
N VAL A 107 -9.36 -1.95 -10.74
CA VAL A 107 -8.99 -1.04 -11.82
C VAL A 107 -8.61 -1.88 -13.04
N THR A 108 -9.42 -1.83 -14.09
CA THR A 108 -9.12 -2.44 -15.39
C THR A 108 -8.76 -1.35 -16.39
N VAL A 109 -7.60 -1.45 -17.02
CA VAL A 109 -7.12 -0.47 -17.98
C VAL A 109 -6.80 -1.12 -19.29
N LYS A 110 -7.38 -0.58 -20.36
CA LYS A 110 -7.07 -0.94 -21.74
C LYS A 110 -6.09 0.06 -22.32
N GLY A 111 -4.85 -0.37 -22.58
CA GLY A 111 -3.86 0.41 -23.31
C GLY A 111 -3.97 0.21 -24.82
N ILE A 112 -3.78 1.26 -25.60
CA ILE A 112 -3.98 1.30 -27.05
C ILE A 112 -2.78 1.98 -27.73
N ALA A 113 -2.07 1.24 -28.59
CA ALA A 113 -0.98 1.78 -29.41
C ALA A 113 -1.09 1.25 -30.84
N GLY A 114 -1.47 2.13 -31.78
CA GLY A 114 -1.80 1.70 -33.14
C GLY A 114 -3.00 0.75 -33.13
N ASP A 115 -2.82 -0.44 -33.69
CA ASP A 115 -3.86 -1.48 -33.70
C ASP A 115 -3.77 -2.42 -32.49
N ALA A 116 -2.69 -2.35 -31.71
CA ALA A 116 -2.46 -3.20 -30.55
C ALA A 116 -3.26 -2.73 -29.33
N LYS A 117 -3.87 -3.69 -28.63
CA LYS A 117 -4.65 -3.48 -27.40
C LYS A 117 -4.22 -4.50 -26.36
N ARG A 118 -3.91 -4.03 -25.15
CA ARG A 118 -3.58 -4.88 -23.99
C ARG A 118 -4.36 -4.39 -22.78
N TYR A 119 -4.71 -5.31 -21.89
CA TYR A 119 -5.51 -5.01 -20.70
C TYR A 119 -4.73 -5.40 -19.47
N VAL A 120 -4.72 -4.51 -18.49
CA VAL A 120 -4.17 -4.76 -17.17
C VAL A 120 -5.31 -4.64 -16.17
N ARG A 121 -5.37 -5.59 -15.24
CA ARG A 121 -6.28 -5.56 -14.10
C ARG A 121 -5.45 -5.42 -12.83
N ALA A 122 -5.82 -4.47 -11.99
CA ALA A 122 -5.22 -4.24 -10.69
C ALA A 122 -6.30 -4.22 -9.60
N VAL A 123 -6.04 -4.88 -8.47
CA VAL A 123 -6.83 -4.69 -7.25
C VAL A 123 -6.15 -3.59 -6.44
N VAL A 124 -6.90 -2.54 -6.14
CA VAL A 124 -6.41 -1.32 -5.51
C VAL A 124 -7.13 -1.17 -4.17
N SER A 125 -6.38 -1.12 -3.07
CA SER A 125 -6.93 -0.92 -1.73
C SER A 125 -6.84 0.55 -1.33
N ARG A 126 -7.89 1.07 -0.69
CA ARG A 126 -7.88 2.41 -0.07
C ARG A 126 -6.83 2.51 1.02
N TYR A 127 -6.70 1.42 1.77
CA TYR A 127 -5.87 1.34 2.97
C TYR A 127 -4.58 0.62 2.68
N HIS A 128 -3.51 1.09 3.33
CA HIS A 128 -2.21 0.44 3.28
C HIS A 128 -2.30 -1.01 3.83
N PRO A 129 -1.54 -1.98 3.29
CA PRO A 129 -1.57 -3.37 3.76
C PRO A 129 -1.33 -3.56 5.27
N ALA A 130 -0.62 -2.62 5.89
CA ALA A 130 -0.40 -2.62 7.35
C ALA A 130 -1.71 -2.53 8.17
N LEU A 131 -2.79 -1.99 7.59
CA LEU A 131 -4.10 -1.88 8.22
C LEU A 131 -4.99 -3.12 7.99
N SER A 132 -4.51 -4.08 7.18
CA SER A 132 -5.15 -5.39 6.99
C SER A 132 -4.47 -6.52 7.79
N SER A 133 -3.46 -6.19 8.59
CA SER A 133 -2.66 -7.16 9.34
C SER A 133 -2.78 -6.93 10.84
N ALA A 134 -2.67 -8.00 11.63
CA ALA A 134 -2.57 -7.91 13.09
C ALA A 134 -1.29 -7.20 13.51
N LEU A 135 -0.19 -7.50 12.82
CA LEU A 135 1.14 -6.96 13.10
C LEU A 135 1.85 -6.64 11.80
N CYS A 136 2.37 -5.42 11.70
CA CYS A 136 3.14 -4.98 10.55
C CYS A 136 4.42 -4.25 10.96
N THR A 137 5.55 -4.64 10.39
CA THR A 137 6.86 -4.02 10.61
C THR A 137 7.70 -3.98 9.33
N THR A 138 8.59 -2.99 9.25
CA THR A 138 9.63 -2.86 8.22
C THR A 138 10.87 -3.72 8.50
N GLU A 139 11.06 -4.20 9.73
CA GLU A 139 12.16 -5.10 10.11
C GLU A 139 11.61 -6.46 10.56
N ASN A 140 12.09 -7.03 11.67
CA ASN A 140 11.80 -8.40 12.06
C ASN A 140 10.68 -8.51 13.12
N ILE A 141 9.98 -9.64 13.12
CA ILE A 141 9.05 -10.06 14.16
C ILE A 141 9.68 -11.20 14.96
N GLU A 142 9.98 -10.95 16.23
CA GLU A 142 10.50 -11.95 17.14
C GLU A 142 9.41 -12.41 18.09
N THR A 143 9.06 -13.70 18.06
CA THR A 143 8.09 -14.29 19.00
C THR A 143 8.79 -15.27 19.93
N SER A 144 8.56 -15.14 21.23
CA SER A 144 9.03 -16.08 22.25
C SER A 144 7.94 -16.39 23.28
N GLY A 145 8.10 -17.47 24.04
CA GLY A 145 7.09 -17.90 25.02
C GLY A 145 5.84 -18.50 24.36
N SER A 146 4.67 -18.07 24.82
CA SER A 146 3.35 -18.52 24.33
C SER A 146 2.57 -17.38 23.66
N ALA A 147 3.27 -16.40 23.08
CA ALA A 147 2.64 -15.32 22.33
C ALA A 147 1.86 -15.87 21.12
N THR A 148 0.64 -15.38 20.91
CA THR A 148 -0.24 -15.80 19.80
C THR A 148 -0.67 -14.59 19.00
N ILE A 149 -0.60 -14.69 17.66
CA ILE A 149 -1.07 -13.68 16.72
C ILE A 149 -2.20 -14.30 15.90
N ASN A 150 -3.43 -13.81 16.09
CA ASN A 150 -4.63 -14.21 15.36
C ASN A 150 -4.93 -13.18 14.26
N GLY A 151 -4.26 -13.32 13.12
CA GLY A 151 -4.42 -12.47 11.94
C GLY A 151 -3.16 -12.47 11.09
N ASP A 152 -3.21 -11.81 9.93
CA ASP A 152 -2.06 -11.73 9.02
C ASP A 152 -0.92 -10.91 9.62
N THR A 153 0.31 -11.21 9.22
CA THR A 153 1.50 -10.44 9.56
C THR A 153 2.20 -9.91 8.31
N CYS A 154 2.82 -8.74 8.42
CA CYS A 154 3.73 -8.22 7.41
C CYS A 154 5.08 -7.87 8.04
N GLU A 155 6.13 -8.50 7.55
CA GLU A 155 7.50 -8.38 8.04
C GLU A 155 8.42 -7.95 6.88
N GLY A 156 9.41 -7.11 7.16
CA GLY A 156 10.36 -6.67 6.13
C GLY A 156 9.75 -5.82 5.01
N ILE A 157 8.63 -5.14 5.26
CA ILE A 157 8.03 -4.27 4.24
C ILE A 157 8.86 -3.00 4.05
N SER A 158 8.79 -2.40 2.85
CA SER A 158 9.57 -1.19 2.53
C SER A 158 9.18 0.05 3.34
N SER A 159 7.93 0.11 3.81
CA SER A 159 7.35 1.25 4.51
C SER A 159 6.05 0.87 5.23
N VAL A 160 5.78 1.52 6.35
CA VAL A 160 4.48 1.53 7.03
C VAL A 160 3.77 2.86 6.77
N PRO A 161 2.44 2.98 7.01
CA PRO A 161 1.74 4.25 6.93
C PRO A 161 2.39 5.29 7.83
N SER A 162 2.61 6.51 7.36
CA SER A 162 3.04 7.59 8.23
C SER A 162 1.88 8.10 9.08
N ILE A 163 2.16 8.63 10.28
CA ILE A 163 1.13 9.28 11.11
C ILE A 163 1.10 10.79 10.85
N ASP A 164 -0.09 11.40 10.82
CA ASP A 164 -0.25 12.86 10.83
C ASP A 164 0.03 13.35 12.23
N THR A 165 1.30 13.63 12.48
CA THR A 165 1.79 14.12 13.77
C THR A 165 1.01 15.34 14.24
N ALA A 166 0.64 16.27 13.36
CA ALA A 166 -0.09 17.48 13.77
C ALA A 166 -1.51 17.11 14.22
N ALA A 167 -2.25 16.35 13.39
CA ALA A 167 -3.60 15.92 13.72
C ALA A 167 -3.63 15.02 14.97
N ALA A 168 -2.69 14.09 15.11
CA ALA A 168 -2.59 13.18 16.24
C ALA A 168 -2.26 13.93 17.55
N ILE A 169 -1.37 14.93 17.51
CA ILE A 169 -1.09 15.79 18.67
C ILE A 169 -2.34 16.59 19.07
N ASP A 170 -3.05 17.17 18.10
CA ASP A 170 -4.26 17.95 18.37
C ASP A 170 -5.36 17.08 18.98
N GLN A 171 -5.57 15.86 18.47
CA GLN A 171 -6.51 14.91 19.05
C GLN A 171 -6.07 14.42 20.43
N ALA A 172 -4.78 14.17 20.66
CA ALA A 172 -4.27 13.80 21.98
C ALA A 172 -4.47 14.92 23.02
N LYS A 173 -4.30 16.18 22.61
CA LYS A 173 -4.64 17.35 23.44
C LYS A 173 -6.16 17.55 23.60
N ALA A 174 -6.98 17.06 22.67
CA ALA A 174 -8.43 17.14 22.80
C ALA A 174 -9.01 16.02 23.69
N ASN A 175 -8.33 14.88 23.77
CA ASN A 175 -8.79 13.69 24.49
C ASN A 175 -8.70 13.86 26.02
N THR A 176 -9.76 13.52 26.75
CA THR A 176 -9.85 13.61 28.21
C THR A 176 -9.97 12.26 28.91
N ASP A 177 -9.97 11.16 28.16
CA ASP A 177 -10.59 9.90 28.61
C ASP A 177 -9.58 8.82 29.02
N ASN A 178 -8.27 9.08 29.02
CA ASN A 178 -7.23 8.07 29.31
C ASN A 178 -6.80 7.98 30.79
N GLY A 179 -7.65 8.41 31.72
CA GLY A 179 -7.33 8.38 33.16
C GLY A 179 -6.33 9.45 33.65
N TYR A 180 -5.76 10.30 32.79
CA TYR A 180 -4.89 11.42 33.20
C TYR A 180 -5.62 12.77 33.36
N SER A 181 -6.87 12.74 33.81
CA SER A 181 -7.78 13.89 33.87
C SER A 181 -7.23 15.15 34.57
N ALA A 182 -6.16 15.04 35.37
CA ALA A 182 -5.52 16.16 36.06
C ALA A 182 -4.41 16.90 35.28
N ARG A 183 -4.03 16.47 34.06
CA ARG A 183 -2.93 17.09 33.28
C ARG A 183 -3.44 18.22 32.37
N THR A 184 -2.65 19.30 32.26
CA THR A 184 -2.91 20.42 31.32
C THR A 184 -2.77 20.01 29.87
N ASP A 185 -1.79 19.14 29.58
CA ASP A 185 -1.50 18.65 28.22
C ASP A 185 -2.27 17.35 27.89
N ARG A 186 -3.15 16.91 28.80
CA ARG A 186 -4.01 15.74 28.65
C ARG A 186 -3.22 14.51 28.19
N ASN A 187 -3.44 14.03 26.96
CA ASN A 187 -2.90 12.76 26.47
C ASN A 187 -1.72 12.95 25.52
N TYR A 188 -1.22 14.18 25.44
CA TYR A 188 0.02 14.51 24.77
C TYR A 188 1.17 14.54 25.80
N PHE A 189 2.20 13.76 25.51
CA PHE A 189 3.40 13.63 26.32
C PHE A 189 4.60 13.99 25.44
N ARG A 190 5.43 14.92 25.90
CA ARG A 190 6.67 15.28 25.22
C ARG A 190 7.85 14.75 26.02
N GLY A 191 8.55 13.75 25.48
CA GLY A 191 9.52 12.95 26.23
C GLY A 191 8.86 11.78 26.98
N ASP A 192 9.48 11.35 28.07
CA ASP A 192 9.05 10.15 28.78
C ASP A 192 7.62 10.21 29.30
N PHE A 193 6.98 9.05 29.25
CA PHE A 193 5.70 8.81 29.88
C PHE A 193 5.83 8.92 31.41
N PRO A 194 4.95 9.66 32.11
CA PRO A 194 5.10 9.90 33.54
C PRO A 194 5.07 8.59 34.34
N PRO A 195 5.73 8.52 35.51
CA PRO A 195 5.71 7.34 36.37
C PRO A 195 4.33 7.03 36.94
N GLN A 196 3.40 7.99 36.89
CA GLN A 196 1.99 7.73 37.20
C GLN A 196 1.39 6.95 36.04
N LYS A 197 0.95 5.73 36.35
CA LYS A 197 0.26 4.83 35.43
C LYS A 197 -1.12 5.39 35.05
N PRO A 198 -1.59 5.23 33.80
CA PRO A 198 -2.96 5.59 33.43
C PRO A 198 -3.92 4.63 34.10
N ASP A 199 -5.10 5.11 34.48
CA ASP A 199 -6.20 4.22 34.86
C ASP A 199 -6.79 3.50 33.63
N SER A 200 -6.62 4.05 32.42
CA SER A 200 -7.10 3.46 31.16
C SER A 200 -6.35 3.97 29.93
N LEU A 201 -6.42 3.24 28.81
CA LEU A 201 -5.89 3.68 27.51
C LEU A 201 -7.02 3.91 26.51
N ASN A 202 -7.64 5.10 26.56
CA ASN A 202 -8.77 5.47 25.70
C ASN A 202 -8.40 6.63 24.75
N GLY A 203 -9.03 6.65 23.57
CA GLY A 203 -8.86 7.68 22.53
C GLY A 203 -7.42 7.79 22.00
N VAL A 204 -7.00 8.99 21.58
CA VAL A 204 -5.60 9.24 21.15
C VAL A 204 -4.68 9.47 22.35
N ILE A 205 -3.57 8.75 22.38
CA ILE A 205 -2.45 8.93 23.29
C ILE A 205 -1.20 9.12 22.43
N TYR A 206 -0.51 10.25 22.59
CA TYR A 206 0.63 10.59 21.76
C TYR A 206 1.86 10.88 22.62
N ILE A 207 2.89 10.06 22.46
CA ILE A 207 4.17 10.17 23.15
C ILE A 207 5.19 10.66 22.11
N ASP A 208 5.42 11.96 22.14
CA ASP A 208 6.32 12.70 21.25
C ASP A 208 7.76 12.62 21.71
N THR A 209 8.67 12.79 20.76
CA THR A 209 10.09 13.01 20.99
C THR A 209 10.37 14.07 22.05
N TYR A 210 11.56 13.97 22.64
CA TYR A 210 12.08 15.00 23.52
C TYR A 210 12.24 16.33 22.80
N ALA A 211 12.38 17.43 23.57
CA ALA A 211 12.54 18.75 22.98
C ALA A 211 13.80 18.91 22.12
N ASP A 212 14.79 18.02 22.29
CA ASP A 212 16.00 17.92 21.48
C ASP A 212 15.85 17.03 20.24
N GLY A 213 14.66 16.46 20.01
CA GLY A 213 14.35 15.57 18.90
C GLY A 213 14.76 14.11 19.12
N SER A 214 15.28 13.74 20.28
CA SER A 214 15.57 12.33 20.60
C SER A 214 14.27 11.53 20.81
N PRO A 215 14.26 10.22 20.48
CA PRO A 215 13.08 9.37 20.65
C PRO A 215 12.61 9.32 22.10
N ALA A 216 11.30 9.29 22.32
CA ALA A 216 10.71 9.16 23.64
C ALA A 216 10.22 7.74 23.88
N ASN A 217 10.65 7.13 24.98
CA ASN A 217 10.30 5.76 25.28
C ASN A 217 9.06 5.71 26.19
N ALA A 218 8.19 4.75 25.93
CA ALA A 218 6.99 4.48 26.69
C ALA A 218 7.13 3.13 27.40
N ASN A 219 7.18 3.16 28.73
CA ASN A 219 7.20 1.93 29.54
C ASN A 219 5.87 1.82 30.29
N LEU A 220 4.93 1.06 29.74
CA LEU A 220 3.62 0.82 30.35
C LEU A 220 3.64 -0.53 31.06
N SER A 221 3.48 -0.51 32.38
CA SER A 221 3.45 -1.73 33.20
C SER A 221 2.25 -1.79 34.14
N GLY A 222 1.75 -3.00 34.37
CA GLY A 222 0.67 -3.30 35.31
C GLY A 222 -0.67 -3.61 34.62
N ASN A 223 -1.77 -3.53 35.39
CA ASN A 223 -3.12 -3.84 34.87
C ASN A 223 -3.75 -2.61 34.20
N ILE A 224 -3.67 -2.50 32.87
CA ILE A 224 -4.14 -1.31 32.12
C ILE A 224 -5.16 -1.78 31.09
N GLU A 225 -6.30 -1.10 30.99
CA GLU A 225 -7.37 -1.50 30.08
C GLU A 225 -7.88 -0.33 29.22
N THR A 226 -8.23 -0.61 27.96
CA THR A 226 -9.11 0.26 27.18
C THR A 226 -10.54 0.02 27.63
N THR A 227 -11.13 0.98 28.34
CA THR A 227 -12.47 0.87 28.92
C THR A 227 -13.55 1.51 28.06
N SER A 228 -13.16 2.32 27.07
CA SER A 228 -14.08 2.95 26.13
C SER A 228 -14.72 1.94 25.17
N ALA A 229 -15.94 2.24 24.75
CA ALA A 229 -16.59 1.54 23.66
C ALA A 229 -15.94 1.86 22.31
N ASP A 230 -15.22 2.98 22.18
CA ASP A 230 -14.51 3.37 20.96
C ASP A 230 -13.06 2.87 20.97
N PRO A 231 -12.50 2.45 19.81
CA PRO A 231 -11.10 2.05 19.70
C PRO A 231 -10.13 3.18 20.07
N ALA A 232 -9.02 2.84 20.72
CA ALA A 232 -7.95 3.77 21.08
C ALA A 232 -6.83 3.75 20.03
N ILE A 233 -6.00 4.79 20.03
CA ILE A 233 -4.73 4.80 19.29
C ILE A 233 -3.60 5.25 20.23
N LEU A 234 -2.58 4.39 20.34
CA LEU A 234 -1.37 4.67 21.10
C LEU A 234 -0.23 4.93 20.11
N VAL A 235 0.25 6.17 20.07
CA VAL A 235 1.34 6.60 19.21
C VAL A 235 2.58 6.84 20.07
N VAL A 236 3.68 6.18 19.72
CA VAL A 236 4.97 6.34 20.40
C VAL A 236 6.05 6.68 19.39
N MET A 237 6.57 7.91 19.46
CA MET A 237 7.70 8.39 18.65
C MET A 237 9.03 7.96 19.29
N GLY A 238 9.17 6.65 19.51
CA GLY A 238 10.28 6.00 20.18
C GLY A 238 9.93 4.55 20.51
N ASN A 239 10.55 3.98 21.53
CA ASN A 239 10.37 2.57 21.85
C ASN A 239 9.23 2.38 22.86
N LEU A 240 8.37 1.39 22.63
CA LEU A 240 7.30 0.98 23.50
C LEU A 240 7.65 -0.34 24.20
N SER A 241 7.62 -0.36 25.53
CA SER A 241 7.61 -1.57 26.34
C SER A 241 6.27 -1.69 27.04
N LEU A 242 5.51 -2.72 26.68
CA LEU A 242 4.25 -3.10 27.32
C LEU A 242 4.50 -4.32 28.20
N SER A 243 4.14 -4.25 29.48
CA SER A 243 4.24 -5.39 30.39
C SER A 243 3.10 -5.48 31.41
N GLY A 244 2.85 -6.67 31.93
CA GLY A 244 1.82 -6.90 32.95
C GLY A 244 0.49 -7.39 32.38
N GLY A 245 -0.63 -6.91 32.93
CA GLY A 245 -1.99 -7.29 32.54
C GLY A 245 -2.63 -6.22 31.66
N VAL A 246 -2.20 -6.08 30.42
CA VAL A 246 -2.69 -5.02 29.53
C VAL A 246 -3.79 -5.58 28.63
N SER A 247 -4.96 -4.94 28.61
CA SER A 247 -6.01 -5.19 27.62
C SER A 247 -6.20 -3.93 26.77
N PHE A 248 -5.79 -3.98 25.50
CA PHE A 248 -5.84 -2.83 24.61
C PHE A 248 -6.72 -3.12 23.41
N ARG A 249 -7.57 -2.17 23.03
CA ARG A 249 -8.43 -2.28 21.84
C ARG A 249 -8.21 -1.10 20.92
N GLY A 250 -7.65 -1.34 19.73
CA GLY A 250 -7.35 -0.31 18.74
C GLY A 250 -5.98 -0.46 18.08
N LEU A 251 -5.35 0.66 17.74
CA LEU A 251 -4.07 0.67 17.02
C LEU A 251 -2.90 1.09 17.93
N ILE A 252 -1.84 0.30 17.93
CA ILE A 252 -0.54 0.70 18.47
C ILE A 252 0.36 1.07 17.28
N TYR A 253 0.87 2.30 17.29
CA TYR A 253 1.79 2.82 16.29
C TYR A 253 3.10 3.23 16.94
N THR A 254 4.21 2.62 16.53
CA THR A 254 5.54 2.96 17.04
C THR A 254 6.46 3.39 15.91
N SER A 255 7.18 4.49 16.13
CA SER A 255 8.26 4.92 15.25
C SER A 255 9.50 5.27 16.06
N GLY A 256 10.30 4.25 16.38
CA GLY A 256 11.58 4.39 17.04
C GLY A 256 12.73 4.40 16.04
N THR A 257 13.95 4.65 16.55
CA THR A 257 15.14 4.83 15.71
C THR A 257 16.26 3.82 16.01
N VAL A 258 16.05 2.86 16.93
CA VAL A 258 17.12 1.94 17.34
C VAL A 258 16.63 0.55 17.78
N SER A 259 17.02 -0.46 17.00
CA SER A 259 17.12 -1.91 17.28
C SER A 259 15.89 -2.69 17.76
N GLN A 260 14.93 -2.06 18.45
CA GLN A 260 13.69 -2.69 18.90
C GLN A 260 12.69 -1.60 19.28
N ASP A 261 11.68 -1.38 18.45
CA ASP A 261 10.65 -0.35 18.66
C ASP A 261 9.56 -0.82 19.61
N THR A 262 9.26 -2.11 19.65
CA THR A 262 8.14 -2.63 20.46
C THR A 262 8.54 -3.91 21.16
N SER A 263 8.46 -3.93 22.49
CA SER A 263 8.54 -5.13 23.32
C SER A 263 7.23 -5.30 24.07
N VAL A 264 6.56 -6.43 23.87
CA VAL A 264 5.31 -6.77 24.58
C VAL A 264 5.54 -8.05 25.37
N GLU A 265 5.51 -7.95 26.69
CA GLU A 265 5.76 -9.07 27.59
C GLU A 265 4.63 -9.25 28.62
N GLY A 266 4.47 -10.46 29.17
CA GLY A 266 3.47 -10.73 30.21
C GLY A 266 2.11 -11.17 29.66
N SER A 267 1.02 -10.79 30.32
CA SER A 267 -0.35 -11.18 29.99
C SER A 267 -1.07 -10.04 29.28
N VAL A 268 -0.67 -9.79 28.03
CA VAL A 268 -1.17 -8.70 27.20
C VAL A 268 -2.17 -9.23 26.19
N THR A 269 -3.38 -8.67 26.13
CA THR A 269 -4.37 -8.95 25.10
C THR A 269 -4.61 -7.70 24.27
N ILE A 270 -4.40 -7.78 22.96
CA ILE A 270 -4.63 -6.69 22.02
C ILE A 270 -5.70 -7.11 21.02
N GLU A 271 -6.80 -6.37 20.96
CA GLU A 271 -7.81 -6.47 19.90
C GLU A 271 -7.63 -5.30 18.92
N GLY A 272 -6.96 -5.53 17.79
CA GLY A 272 -6.66 -4.48 16.83
C GLY A 272 -5.36 -4.76 16.08
N ALA A 273 -4.46 -3.78 15.99
CA ALA A 273 -3.21 -3.94 15.25
C ALA A 273 -2.01 -3.25 15.91
N ILE A 274 -0.82 -3.74 15.58
CA ILE A 274 0.47 -3.09 15.86
C ILE A 274 1.14 -2.74 14.54
N ILE A 275 1.53 -1.48 14.37
CA ILE A 275 2.35 -0.99 13.27
C ILE A 275 3.64 -0.43 13.85
N SER A 276 4.78 -0.91 13.36
CA SER A 276 6.09 -0.51 13.85
C SER A 276 7.07 -0.21 12.71
N THR A 277 7.95 0.77 12.88
CA THR A 277 9.00 1.11 11.90
C THR A 277 10.31 0.36 12.10
N THR A 278 10.43 -0.49 13.14
CA THR A 278 11.58 -1.39 13.34
C THR A 278 11.13 -2.71 14.00
N ASN A 279 12.05 -3.47 14.60
CA ASN A 279 11.77 -4.79 15.17
C ASN A 279 10.66 -4.77 16.25
N VAL A 280 9.82 -5.79 16.20
CA VAL A 280 8.79 -6.07 17.21
C VAL A 280 9.11 -7.39 17.89
N SER A 281 9.23 -7.36 19.23
CA SER A 281 9.45 -8.55 20.05
C SER A 281 8.24 -8.82 20.93
N LEU A 282 7.73 -10.03 20.83
CA LEU A 282 6.52 -10.51 21.49
C LEU A 282 6.92 -11.67 22.40
N ALA A 283 6.67 -11.55 23.69
CA ALA A 283 7.04 -12.55 24.67
C ALA A 283 5.92 -12.79 25.71
N GLY A 284 6.08 -13.83 26.52
CA GLY A 284 5.12 -14.17 27.57
C GLY A 284 3.85 -14.83 27.04
N SER A 285 2.71 -14.49 27.63
CA SER A 285 1.38 -15.01 27.28
C SER A 285 0.55 -13.95 26.55
N MET A 286 1.18 -13.26 25.60
CA MET A 286 0.52 -12.22 24.80
C MET A 286 -0.44 -12.84 23.78
N GLU A 287 -1.59 -12.19 23.57
CA GLU A 287 -2.53 -12.49 22.50
C GLU A 287 -2.84 -11.23 21.70
N LEU A 288 -2.58 -11.26 20.40
CA LEU A 288 -2.89 -10.17 19.48
C LEU A 288 -3.89 -10.69 18.45
N THR A 289 -5.12 -10.18 18.46
CA THR A 289 -6.19 -10.55 17.53
C THR A 289 -6.53 -9.38 16.63
N PHE A 290 -6.42 -9.58 15.32
CA PHE A 290 -6.79 -8.55 14.36
C PHE A 290 -8.27 -8.21 14.43
N SER A 291 -8.58 -6.91 14.46
CA SER A 291 -9.96 -6.40 14.42
C SER A 291 -10.06 -5.23 13.45
N ALA A 292 -10.63 -5.50 12.28
CA ALA A 292 -10.84 -4.46 11.26
C ALA A 292 -11.72 -3.32 11.80
N ALA A 293 -12.72 -3.61 12.63
CA ALA A 293 -13.54 -2.58 13.27
C ALA A 293 -12.73 -1.68 14.22
N ALA A 294 -11.71 -2.25 14.89
CA ALA A 294 -10.86 -1.51 15.80
C ALA A 294 -9.83 -0.62 15.08
N VAL A 295 -9.42 -0.96 13.85
CA VAL A 295 -8.31 -0.31 13.13
C VAL A 295 -8.76 0.51 11.91
N ASN A 296 -9.76 0.02 11.16
CA ASN A 296 -10.23 0.60 9.90
C ASN A 296 -11.46 1.50 10.08
N ASN A 297 -11.51 2.27 11.17
CA ASN A 297 -12.54 3.28 11.39
C ASN A 297 -12.07 4.66 10.90
N GLU A 298 -13.02 5.56 10.65
CA GLU A 298 -12.77 6.92 10.15
C GLU A 298 -11.81 7.70 11.08
N PHE A 299 -11.92 7.50 12.39
CA PHE A 299 -11.09 8.18 13.37
C PHE A 299 -9.60 7.80 13.24
N ILE A 300 -9.25 6.51 13.27
CA ILE A 300 -7.85 6.08 13.14
C ILE A 300 -7.31 6.40 11.75
N THR A 301 -8.09 6.14 10.71
CA THR A 301 -7.65 6.38 9.33
C THR A 301 -7.45 7.87 9.04
N SER A 302 -8.15 8.78 9.73
CA SER A 302 -7.92 10.23 9.63
C SER A 302 -6.60 10.70 10.25
N LEU A 303 -6.01 9.90 11.15
CA LEU A 303 -4.76 10.22 11.85
C LEU A 303 -3.52 9.68 11.15
N LEU A 304 -3.69 8.79 10.19
CA LEU A 304 -2.58 8.33 9.38
C LEU A 304 -2.41 9.35 8.25
N LEU A 305 -1.19 9.88 8.10
CA LEU A 305 -0.74 10.41 6.81
C LEU A 305 -0.72 9.22 5.88
N ASN A 306 -1.89 8.92 5.36
CA ASN A 306 -1.98 8.41 4.03
C ASN A 306 -1.21 9.42 3.18
N ASP A 307 -0.06 9.03 2.67
CA ASP A 307 0.00 9.14 1.22
C ASP A 307 -1.25 8.38 0.75
N ASP A 308 -2.40 9.08 0.60
CA ASP A 308 -3.69 8.51 0.15
C ASP A 308 -3.54 8.12 -1.31
N ILE A 309 -2.50 7.37 -1.62
CA ILE A 309 -2.27 6.74 -2.88
C ILE A 309 -2.77 5.35 -2.60
N PRO A 310 -4.01 5.03 -3.02
CA PRO A 310 -4.48 3.67 -2.98
C PRO A 310 -3.39 2.72 -3.46
N THR A 311 -3.19 1.63 -2.76
CA THR A 311 -2.07 0.73 -3.05
C THR A 311 -2.52 -0.37 -3.98
N ILE A 312 -1.74 -0.65 -5.02
CA ILE A 312 -1.96 -1.83 -5.86
C ILE A 312 -1.59 -3.07 -5.05
N VAL A 313 -2.59 -3.88 -4.71
CA VAL A 313 -2.43 -5.11 -3.93
C VAL A 313 -2.19 -6.31 -4.84
N GLN A 314 -2.81 -6.32 -6.02
CA GLN A 314 -2.64 -7.36 -7.01
C GLN A 314 -2.56 -6.73 -8.40
N TRP A 315 -1.70 -7.29 -9.25
CA TRP A 315 -1.54 -6.89 -10.64
C TRP A 315 -1.55 -8.15 -11.51
N SER A 316 -2.36 -8.15 -12.57
CA SER A 316 -2.27 -9.18 -13.59
C SER A 316 -2.64 -8.63 -14.96
N GLU A 317 -2.02 -9.20 -15.98
CA GLU A 317 -2.53 -9.03 -17.33
C GLU A 317 -3.89 -9.73 -17.48
N TYR A 318 -4.82 -9.08 -18.17
CA TYR A 318 -6.17 -9.56 -18.37
C TYR A 318 -6.47 -9.77 -19.86
N PHE A 319 -7.19 -10.84 -20.19
CA PHE A 319 -7.62 -11.16 -21.55
C PHE A 319 -9.16 -11.23 -21.55
N PRO A 320 -9.85 -10.14 -21.91
CA PRO A 320 -11.31 -10.11 -21.98
C PRO A 320 -11.90 -11.08 -23.00
#